data_AF-A0A4R0P7J2-F1
#
_entry.id   AF-A0A4R0P7J2-F1
#
_cell.length_a   1.000
_cell.length_b   1.000
_cell.length_c   1.000
_cell.angle_alpha   90.00
_cell.angle_beta   90.00
_cell.angle_gamma   90.00
#
_symmetry.space_group_name_H-M   'P 1'
#
loop_
_entity.id
_entity.type
_entity.pdbx_description
1 polymer ?
#
loop_
_entity_poly.entity_id
_entity_poly.type
_entity_poly.pdbx_seq_one_letter_code
_entity_poly.pdbx_strand_id
1 'polypeptide(L)'
;MKHLKYILVLFVFIGLKSSAQNKATTNSIFWEISGKGIKSSYLFGTYHFAGKSFLDSMKNVNSKLAASDVIVGELLLKDSLLPQKLAPFMLLKDTTLNKVLNESEYKLVADYLKKISGYDLNFLNAMNPTGVQMMMLQFTAPKTIDKDNPALDIYFQDYAQAHKKNIIGLETVEEQGRIMFNGTVERQKERLLDNVKNSEKTKNKATNYINITFNKT
;
A
#
# COMPACT_ATOMS: atom_id res chain seq x y z
N MET A 1 -37.19 -66.30 3.75
CA MET A 1 -37.39 -64.83 3.78
C MET A 1 -37.38 -64.26 5.22
N LYS A 2 -36.28 -64.33 5.99
CA LYS A 2 -36.21 -63.58 7.28
C LYS A 2 -34.84 -63.00 7.67
N HIS A 3 -33.74 -63.33 6.98
CA HIS A 3 -32.41 -62.76 7.29
C HIS A 3 -31.88 -61.76 6.26
N LEU A 4 -32.59 -61.53 5.15
CA LEU A 4 -32.18 -60.56 4.11
C LEU A 4 -32.51 -59.10 4.49
N LYS A 5 -33.25 -58.86 5.59
CA LYS A 5 -33.62 -57.51 6.06
C LYS A 5 -32.52 -56.79 6.83
N TYR A 6 -31.45 -57.47 7.22
CA TYR A 6 -30.35 -56.86 7.98
C TYR A 6 -29.18 -56.40 7.11
N ILE A 7 -29.18 -56.68 5.80
CA ILE A 7 -28.11 -56.27 4.88
C ILE A 7 -28.32 -54.83 4.38
N LEU A 8 -29.50 -54.25 4.55
CA LEU A 8 -29.81 -52.87 4.11
C LEU A 8 -29.72 -51.81 5.24
N VAL A 9 -29.41 -52.21 6.48
CA VAL A 9 -29.42 -51.30 7.66
C VAL A 9 -28.06 -51.30 8.40
N LEU A 10 -27.01 -51.83 7.79
CA LEU A 10 -25.74 -51.11 7.77
C LEU A 10 -25.92 -50.08 6.64
N PHE A 11 -26.71 -49.01 6.83
CA PHE A 11 -26.15 -47.70 7.20
C PHE A 11 -24.62 -47.75 7.32
N VAL A 12 -24.01 -47.96 6.16
CA VAL A 12 -22.75 -47.38 5.76
C VAL A 12 -22.92 -45.87 5.98
N PHE A 13 -22.73 -45.48 7.24
CA PHE A 13 -22.20 -44.20 7.67
C PHE A 13 -20.79 -44.08 7.07
N ILE A 14 -20.68 -44.11 5.74
CA ILE A 14 -19.67 -43.30 5.07
C ILE A 14 -20.12 -41.89 5.41
N GLY A 15 -19.59 -41.39 6.52
CA GLY A 15 -19.52 -39.98 6.76
C GLY A 15 -18.89 -39.40 5.52
N LEU A 16 -19.72 -38.83 4.65
CA LEU A 16 -19.32 -37.74 3.80
C LEU A 16 -18.75 -36.72 4.77
N LYS A 17 -17.45 -36.81 5.01
CA LYS A 17 -16.67 -35.69 5.49
C LYS A 17 -16.84 -34.66 4.39
N SER A 18 -17.90 -33.88 4.49
CA SER A 18 -17.96 -32.57 3.86
C SER A 18 -16.75 -31.85 4.40
N SER A 19 -15.66 -31.98 3.67
CA SER A 19 -14.59 -31.01 3.71
C SER A 19 -15.25 -29.78 3.12
N ALA A 20 -15.94 -29.02 3.97
CA ALA A 20 -16.07 -27.59 3.74
C ALA A 20 -14.66 -27.18 3.37
N GLN A 21 -14.47 -26.79 2.11
CA GLN A 21 -13.16 -26.38 1.62
C GLN A 21 -12.67 -25.39 2.67
N ASN A 22 -11.60 -25.75 3.39
CA ASN A 22 -10.75 -24.73 3.99
C ASN A 22 -10.26 -23.98 2.78
N LYS A 23 -11.06 -23.01 2.32
CA LYS A 23 -10.75 -22.15 1.21
C LYS A 23 -9.56 -21.42 1.77
N ALA A 24 -8.37 -21.91 1.44
CA ALA A 24 -7.13 -21.29 1.85
C ALA A 24 -7.34 -19.83 1.50
N THR A 25 -7.29 -18.97 2.51
CA THR A 25 -7.48 -17.55 2.29
C THR A 25 -6.37 -17.18 1.33
N THR A 26 -6.73 -17.03 0.05
CA THR A 26 -5.81 -16.59 -0.97
C THR A 26 -5.57 -15.14 -0.66
N ASN A 27 -4.55 -14.87 0.15
CA ASN A 27 -3.99 -13.53 0.33
C ASN A 27 -3.33 -13.17 -1.02
N SER A 28 -4.15 -12.89 -2.02
CA SER A 28 -3.71 -12.47 -3.34
C SER A 28 -3.82 -10.96 -3.42
N ILE A 29 -2.75 -10.34 -3.91
CA ILE A 29 -2.76 -8.95 -4.35
C ILE A 29 -2.90 -8.84 -5.87
N PHE A 30 -3.10 -9.96 -6.57
CA PHE A 30 -3.33 -9.98 -8.00
C PHE A 30 -4.69 -10.61 -8.31
N TRP A 31 -5.55 -9.84 -8.97
CA TRP A 31 -6.93 -10.20 -9.26
C TRP A 31 -7.23 -10.01 -10.74
N GLU A 32 -7.90 -10.99 -11.34
CA GLU A 32 -8.52 -10.86 -12.66
C GLU A 32 -9.96 -10.40 -12.49
N ILE A 33 -10.32 -9.32 -13.17
CA ILE A 33 -11.68 -8.81 -13.27
C ILE A 33 -12.18 -9.20 -14.66
N SER A 34 -13.09 -10.15 -14.71
CA SER A 34 -13.68 -10.67 -15.94
C SER A 34 -15.20 -10.77 -15.82
N GLY A 35 -15.88 -10.80 -16.96
CA GLY A 35 -17.34 -10.81 -17.02
C GLY A 35 -17.86 -10.97 -18.43
N LYS A 36 -19.16 -11.25 -18.57
CA LYS A 36 -19.79 -11.45 -19.88
C LYS A 36 -19.73 -10.16 -20.69
N GLY A 37 -19.11 -10.21 -21.87
CA GLY A 37 -19.06 -9.08 -22.80
C GLY A 37 -18.01 -8.01 -22.48
N ILE A 38 -17.11 -8.25 -21.52
CA ILE A 38 -15.99 -7.34 -21.22
C ILE A 38 -14.64 -8.02 -21.47
N LYS A 39 -13.64 -7.24 -21.89
CA LYS A 39 -12.25 -7.68 -21.87
C LYS A 39 -11.81 -7.81 -20.41
N SER A 40 -11.02 -8.85 -20.11
CA SER A 40 -10.48 -9.01 -18.75
C SER A 40 -9.54 -7.85 -18.43
N SER A 41 -9.65 -7.35 -17.21
CA SER A 41 -8.71 -6.39 -16.62
C SER A 41 -8.08 -7.00 -15.37
N TYR A 42 -6.99 -6.41 -14.90
CA TYR A 42 -6.23 -6.96 -13.80
C TYR A 42 -5.99 -5.88 -12.75
N LEU A 43 -6.32 -6.18 -11.49
CA LEU A 43 -6.01 -5.34 -10.35
C LEU A 43 -4.81 -5.93 -9.62
N PHE A 44 -3.76 -5.13 -9.50
CA PHE A 44 -2.55 -5.48 -8.78
C PHE A 44 -2.37 -4.50 -7.61
N GLY A 45 -2.40 -5.01 -6.38
CA GLY A 45 -2.12 -4.22 -5.19
C GLY A 45 -0.63 -3.99 -5.03
N THR A 46 -0.21 -2.74 -4.86
CA THR A 46 1.19 -2.37 -4.67
C THR A 46 1.48 -2.02 -3.22
N TYR A 47 2.77 -1.91 -2.91
CA TYR A 47 3.27 -1.25 -1.73
C TYR A 47 4.36 -0.29 -2.19
N HIS A 48 4.25 1.00 -1.85
CA HIS A 48 5.13 2.04 -2.40
C HIS A 48 6.63 1.83 -2.15
N PHE A 49 6.99 1.01 -1.16
CA PHE A 49 8.38 0.68 -0.85
C PHE A 49 8.80 -0.71 -1.31
N ALA A 50 7.95 -1.42 -2.05
CA ALA A 50 8.29 -2.66 -2.73
C ALA A 50 8.97 -2.38 -4.07
N GLY A 51 10.12 -3.01 -4.29
CA GLY A 51 10.79 -3.02 -5.58
C GLY A 51 10.25 -4.08 -6.53
N LYS A 52 10.57 -3.92 -7.82
CA LYS A 52 10.23 -4.80 -8.94
C LYS A 52 10.46 -6.30 -8.68
N SER A 53 11.47 -6.70 -7.93
CA SER A 53 11.81 -8.10 -7.67
C SER A 53 10.64 -8.90 -7.10
N PHE A 54 9.71 -8.24 -6.41
CA PHE A 54 8.48 -8.86 -5.96
C PHE A 54 7.54 -9.26 -7.13
N LEU A 55 7.43 -8.44 -8.16
CA LEU A 55 6.72 -8.80 -9.37
C LEU A 55 7.34 -10.04 -10.03
N ASP A 56 8.67 -10.11 -10.03
CA ASP A 56 9.40 -11.22 -10.64
C ASP A 56 9.20 -12.55 -9.88
N SER A 57 8.89 -12.51 -8.58
CA SER A 57 8.52 -13.72 -7.82
C SER A 57 7.11 -14.20 -8.12
N MET A 58 6.23 -13.37 -8.68
CA MET A 58 4.84 -13.74 -8.94
C MET A 58 4.68 -14.43 -10.29
N LYS A 59 4.14 -15.65 -10.27
CA LYS A 59 3.76 -16.39 -11.48
C LYS A 59 2.64 -15.65 -12.20
N ASN A 60 2.71 -15.62 -13.54
CA ASN A 60 1.67 -15.10 -14.46
C ASN A 60 1.47 -13.58 -14.51
N VAL A 61 1.98 -12.77 -13.56
CA VAL A 61 1.73 -11.32 -13.62
C VAL A 61 2.41 -10.69 -14.83
N ASN A 62 3.66 -11.07 -15.11
CA ASN A 62 4.40 -10.57 -16.28
C ASN A 62 3.72 -10.89 -17.62
N SER A 63 3.09 -12.07 -17.76
CA SER A 63 2.38 -12.41 -19.01
C SER A 63 1.07 -11.62 -19.15
N LYS A 64 0.36 -11.37 -18.04
CA LYS A 64 -0.83 -10.50 -18.05
C LYS A 64 -0.47 -9.05 -18.31
N LEU A 65 0.61 -8.55 -17.71
CA LEU A 65 1.16 -7.21 -17.97
C LEU A 65 1.49 -7.02 -19.46
N ALA A 66 2.13 -8.01 -20.09
CA ALA A 66 2.44 -7.98 -21.51
C ALA A 66 1.18 -7.94 -22.40
N ALA A 67 0.14 -8.68 -22.01
CA ALA A 67 -1.14 -8.78 -22.74
C ALA A 67 -2.08 -7.57 -22.54
N SER A 68 -1.84 -6.73 -21.53
CA SER A 68 -2.63 -5.52 -21.28
C SER A 68 -2.31 -4.41 -22.28
N ASP A 69 -3.33 -3.69 -22.76
CA ASP A 69 -3.14 -2.55 -23.69
C ASP A 69 -2.91 -1.22 -22.96
N VAL A 70 -3.42 -1.12 -21.73
CA VAL A 70 -3.43 0.09 -20.91
C VAL A 70 -2.93 -0.26 -19.52
N ILE A 71 -2.08 0.59 -18.96
CA ILE A 71 -1.67 0.55 -17.55
C ILE A 71 -2.30 1.73 -16.83
N VAL A 72 -2.98 1.43 -15.72
CA VAL A 72 -3.62 2.42 -14.86
C VAL A 72 -2.85 2.45 -13.54
N GLY A 73 -2.23 3.58 -13.21
CA GLY A 73 -1.63 3.82 -11.89
C GLY A 73 -2.53 4.75 -11.08
N GLU A 74 -2.25 4.93 -9.78
CA GLU A 74 -2.96 5.91 -8.95
C GLU A 74 -2.80 7.32 -9.54
N LEU A 75 -1.55 7.72 -9.81
CA LEU A 75 -1.19 8.97 -10.46
C LEU A 75 -0.32 8.71 -11.71
N LEU A 76 -0.25 9.69 -12.61
CA LEU A 76 0.81 9.74 -13.61
C LEU A 76 2.12 10.16 -12.94
N LEU A 77 2.98 9.19 -12.59
CA LEU A 77 4.16 9.42 -11.75
C LEU A 77 5.26 10.22 -12.45
N LYS A 78 5.22 10.29 -13.79
CA LYS A 78 6.14 11.10 -14.61
C LYS A 78 5.63 12.50 -14.93
N ASP A 79 4.53 12.95 -14.31
CA ASP A 79 4.15 14.35 -14.39
C ASP A 79 5.21 15.20 -13.68
N SER A 80 5.99 15.97 -14.45
CA SER A 80 7.02 16.86 -13.91
C SER A 80 6.48 17.92 -12.94
N LEU A 81 5.17 18.21 -13.00
CA LEU A 81 4.51 19.16 -12.12
C LEU A 81 3.96 18.56 -10.83
N LEU A 82 4.05 17.23 -10.66
CA LEU A 82 3.47 16.52 -9.52
C LEU A 82 3.92 17.10 -8.17
N PRO A 83 5.22 17.37 -7.91
CA PRO A 83 5.64 17.96 -6.64
C PRO A 83 5.03 19.33 -6.38
N GLN A 84 4.93 20.19 -7.40
CA GLN A 84 4.36 21.53 -7.25
C GLN A 84 2.85 21.47 -7.02
N LYS A 85 2.14 20.53 -7.65
CA LYS A 85 0.70 20.31 -7.45
C LYS A 85 0.38 19.74 -6.07
N LEU A 86 1.27 18.89 -5.52
CA LEU A 86 1.06 18.28 -4.20
C LEU A 86 1.46 19.20 -3.04
N ALA A 87 2.47 20.05 -3.22
CA ALA A 87 3.02 20.90 -2.16
C ALA A 87 1.96 21.73 -1.39
N PRO A 88 0.96 22.36 -2.02
CA PRO A 88 -0.08 23.12 -1.31
C PRO A 88 -0.88 22.31 -0.29
N PHE A 89 -0.98 20.98 -0.47
CA PHE A 89 -1.67 20.09 0.46
C PHE A 89 -0.79 19.68 1.65
N MET A 90 0.53 19.79 1.52
CA MET A 90 1.50 19.41 2.55
C MET A 90 1.89 20.56 3.48
N LEU A 91 1.62 21.80 3.09
CA LEU A 91 2.05 23.00 3.81
C LEU A 91 0.94 23.54 4.70
N LEU A 92 1.33 24.08 5.86
CA LEU A 92 0.45 24.86 6.72
C LEU A 92 0.20 26.24 6.09
N LYS A 93 -1.00 26.76 6.31
CA LYS A 93 -1.36 28.15 5.98
C LYS A 93 -1.38 28.96 7.26
N ASP A 94 -0.75 30.14 7.24
CA ASP A 94 -0.80 31.15 8.31
C ASP A 94 -0.26 30.71 9.69
N THR A 95 0.33 29.52 9.78
CA THR A 95 0.93 28.96 11.00
C THR A 95 2.13 28.09 10.66
N THR A 96 2.79 27.56 11.68
CA THR A 96 3.99 26.72 11.56
C THR A 96 3.90 25.54 12.51
N LEU A 97 4.65 24.48 12.22
CA LEU A 97 4.60 23.24 12.99
C LEU A 97 4.93 23.47 14.48
N ASN A 98 5.87 24.36 14.79
CA ASN A 98 6.22 24.75 16.16
C ASN A 98 5.13 25.58 16.88
N LYS A 99 4.12 26.09 16.18
CA LYS A 99 2.91 26.68 16.78
C LYS A 99 1.77 25.67 16.92
N VAL A 100 1.71 24.69 16.02
CA VAL A 100 0.73 23.59 16.06
C VAL A 100 1.04 22.60 17.19
N LEU A 101 2.31 22.27 17.38
CA LEU A 101 2.79 21.41 18.46
C LEU A 101 3.18 22.27 19.67
N ASN A 102 2.80 21.87 20.88
CA ASN A 102 3.37 22.48 22.08
C ASN A 102 4.82 22.04 22.25
N GLU A 103 5.55 22.67 23.18
CA GLU A 103 6.98 22.44 23.36
C GLU A 103 7.33 20.95 23.59
N SER A 104 6.57 20.26 24.43
CA SER A 104 6.80 18.83 24.74
C SER A 104 6.51 17.92 23.53
N GLU A 105 5.48 18.24 22.75
CA GLU A 105 5.10 17.53 21.54
C GLU A 105 6.11 17.75 20.42
N TYR A 106 6.54 18.99 20.23
CA TYR A 106 7.55 19.35 19.25
C TYR A 106 8.85 18.62 19.53
N LYS A 107 9.30 18.63 20.79
CA LYS A 107 10.49 17.90 21.21
C LYS A 107 10.36 16.39 20.95
N LEU A 108 9.22 15.79 21.28
CA LEU A 108 8.98 14.37 21.04
C LEU A 108 9.11 14.02 19.54
N VAL A 109 8.49 14.80 18.66
CA VAL A 109 8.54 14.59 17.20
C VAL A 109 9.95 14.85 16.68
N ALA A 110 10.64 15.88 17.17
CA ALA A 110 12.00 16.24 16.75
C ALA A 110 13.02 15.16 17.14
N ASP A 111 12.98 14.68 18.38
CA ASP A 111 13.87 13.62 18.86
C ASP A 111 13.66 12.33 18.04
N TYR A 112 12.40 12.00 17.74
CA TYR A 112 12.09 10.83 16.91
C TYR A 112 12.58 11.00 15.46
N LEU A 113 12.31 12.14 14.81
CA LEU A 113 12.81 12.42 13.45
C LEU A 113 14.33 12.32 13.39
N LYS A 114 15.01 12.93 14.37
CA LYS A 114 16.47 12.91 14.47
C LYS A 114 16.99 11.48 14.61
N LYS A 115 16.33 10.65 15.44
CA LYS A 115 16.69 9.23 15.62
C LYS A 115 16.57 8.42 14.32
N ILE A 116 15.50 8.61 13.54
CA ILE A 116 15.24 7.78 12.36
C ILE A 116 15.95 8.26 11.09
N SER A 117 16.31 9.54 11.00
CA SER A 117 16.80 10.16 9.76
C SER A 117 18.04 11.03 9.89
N GLY A 118 18.37 11.48 11.11
CA GLY A 118 19.42 12.48 11.34
C GLY A 118 19.00 13.92 11.04
N TYR A 119 17.82 14.17 10.49
CA TYR A 119 17.31 15.51 10.20
C TYR A 119 16.74 16.23 11.42
N ASP A 120 16.79 17.56 11.36
CA ASP A 120 16.16 18.45 12.34
C ASP A 120 14.72 18.76 11.90
N LEU A 121 13.78 18.77 12.86
CA LEU A 121 12.37 19.06 12.58
C LEU A 121 12.16 20.50 12.08
N ASN A 122 13.09 21.42 12.39
CA ASN A 122 13.05 22.79 11.90
C ASN A 122 13.01 22.88 10.37
N PHE A 123 13.62 21.93 9.64
CA PHE A 123 13.54 21.89 8.18
C PHE A 123 12.13 21.63 7.65
N LEU A 124 11.25 21.07 8.49
CA LEU A 124 9.87 20.73 8.14
C LEU A 124 8.87 21.71 8.78
N ASN A 125 9.32 22.86 9.31
CA ASN A 125 8.47 23.74 10.11
C ASN A 125 7.28 24.35 9.32
N ALA A 126 7.36 24.38 7.99
CA ALA A 126 6.26 24.81 7.12
C ALA A 126 5.26 23.68 6.80
N MET A 127 5.59 22.42 7.06
CA MET A 127 4.74 21.28 6.74
C MET A 127 3.64 21.09 7.78
N ASN A 128 2.49 20.61 7.33
CA ASN A 128 1.45 20.12 8.23
C ASN A 128 1.84 18.76 8.85
N PRO A 129 1.18 18.34 9.95
CA PRO A 129 1.55 17.11 10.64
C PRO A 129 1.48 15.84 9.76
N THR A 130 0.53 15.76 8.83
CA THR A 130 0.45 14.62 7.88
C THR A 130 1.65 14.62 6.93
N GLY A 131 2.10 15.78 6.45
CA GLY A 131 3.28 15.91 5.60
C GLY A 131 4.55 15.46 6.32
N VAL A 132 4.71 15.85 7.59
CA VAL A 132 5.80 15.37 8.46
C VAL A 132 5.72 13.85 8.61
N GLN A 133 4.54 13.30 8.86
CA GLN A 133 4.34 11.85 8.99
C GLN A 133 4.76 11.11 7.71
N MET A 134 4.40 11.62 6.52
CA MET A 134 4.80 11.03 5.25
C MET A 134 6.31 11.05 5.04
N MET A 135 7.00 12.12 5.46
CA MET A 135 8.47 12.15 5.44
C MET A 135 9.08 11.11 6.37
N MET A 136 8.52 10.93 7.57
CA MET A 136 8.98 9.90 8.51
C MET A 136 8.83 8.48 7.95
N LEU A 137 7.79 8.22 7.14
CA LEU A 137 7.58 6.91 6.52
C LEU A 137 8.75 6.51 5.60
N GLN A 138 9.37 7.44 4.89
CA GLN A 138 10.52 7.16 4.00
C GLN A 138 11.72 6.51 4.73
N PHE A 139 11.84 6.77 6.04
CA PHE A 139 12.93 6.26 6.88
C PHE A 139 12.54 5.03 7.70
N THR A 140 11.26 4.79 7.91
CA THR A 140 10.76 3.78 8.85
C THR A 140 10.10 2.58 8.17
N ALA A 141 9.55 2.78 6.97
CA ALA A 141 8.93 1.76 6.17
C ALA A 141 9.97 0.69 5.72
N PRO A 142 9.68 -0.61 5.86
CA PRO A 142 10.50 -1.65 5.26
C PRO A 142 10.52 -1.47 3.73
N LYS A 143 11.70 -1.40 3.13
CA LYS A 143 11.86 -1.16 1.70
C LYS A 143 12.70 -2.23 1.05
N THR A 144 12.32 -2.62 -0.16
CA THR A 144 13.11 -3.49 -1.04
C THR A 144 13.63 -2.75 -2.26
N ILE A 145 13.33 -1.46 -2.39
CA ILE A 145 13.78 -0.61 -3.51
C ILE A 145 15.27 -0.29 -3.39
N ASP A 146 15.98 -0.43 -4.50
CA ASP A 146 17.38 -0.02 -4.67
C ASP A 146 17.66 0.36 -6.14
N LYS A 147 18.94 0.55 -6.49
CA LYS A 147 19.36 0.99 -7.83
C LYS A 147 19.00 -0.02 -8.94
N ASP A 148 18.98 -1.31 -8.62
CA ASP A 148 18.71 -2.40 -9.55
C ASP A 148 17.27 -2.94 -9.38
N ASN A 149 16.59 -2.50 -8.31
CA ASN A 149 15.24 -2.89 -7.96
C ASN A 149 14.30 -1.68 -7.85
N PRO A 150 13.82 -1.11 -8.97
CA PRO A 150 13.02 0.12 -8.96
C PRO A 150 11.66 -0.08 -8.26
N ALA A 151 11.09 1.02 -7.77
CA ALA A 151 9.75 1.02 -7.16
C ALA A 151 8.71 0.40 -8.10
N LEU A 152 7.86 -0.47 -7.57
CA LEU A 152 6.92 -1.23 -8.38
C LEU A 152 5.90 -0.34 -9.12
N ASP A 153 5.42 0.71 -8.46
CA ASP A 153 4.50 1.69 -9.06
C ASP A 153 5.10 2.38 -10.29
N ILE A 154 6.39 2.72 -10.21
CA ILE A 154 7.16 3.33 -11.32
C ILE A 154 7.39 2.30 -12.42
N TYR A 155 7.79 1.09 -12.05
CA TYR A 155 8.12 0.04 -13.01
C TYR A 155 6.95 -0.26 -13.98
N PHE A 156 5.72 -0.33 -13.49
CA PHE A 156 4.55 -0.58 -14.36
C PHE A 156 4.38 0.52 -15.43
N GLN A 157 4.60 1.78 -15.07
CA GLN A 157 4.50 2.90 -16.02
C GLN A 157 5.70 2.95 -16.97
N ASP A 158 6.91 2.65 -16.48
CA ASP A 158 8.11 2.52 -17.31
C ASP A 158 7.96 1.41 -18.35
N TYR A 159 7.44 0.25 -17.93
CA TYR A 159 7.16 -0.87 -18.82
C TYR A 159 6.17 -0.45 -19.91
N ALA A 160 5.08 0.23 -19.55
CA ALA A 160 4.10 0.72 -20.50
C ALA A 160 4.71 1.67 -21.52
N GLN A 161 5.52 2.64 -21.07
CA GLN A 161 6.19 3.59 -21.94
C GLN A 161 7.16 2.88 -22.91
N ALA A 162 7.98 1.96 -22.41
CA ALA A 162 8.93 1.20 -23.21
C ALA A 162 8.24 0.35 -24.30
N HIS A 163 7.03 -0.13 -24.03
CA HIS A 163 6.24 -0.95 -24.95
C HIS A 163 5.15 -0.16 -25.69
N LYS A 164 5.21 1.18 -25.64
CA LYS A 164 4.25 2.08 -26.30
C LYS A 164 2.78 1.79 -25.95
N LYS A 165 2.53 1.36 -24.72
CA LYS A 165 1.19 1.16 -24.15
C LYS A 165 0.66 2.47 -23.55
N ASN A 166 -0.66 2.61 -23.51
CA ASN A 166 -1.28 3.78 -22.90
C ASN A 166 -1.14 3.75 -21.38
N ILE A 167 -0.90 4.92 -20.77
CA ILE A 167 -0.79 5.08 -19.31
C ILE A 167 -1.86 6.08 -18.88
N ILE A 168 -2.63 5.72 -17.85
CA ILE A 168 -3.71 6.55 -17.31
C ILE A 168 -3.54 6.64 -15.79
N GLY A 169 -3.73 7.84 -15.22
CA GLY A 169 -3.89 8.02 -13.78
C GLY A 169 -5.34 7.79 -13.39
N LEU A 170 -5.58 6.98 -12.36
CA LEU A 170 -6.91 6.79 -11.78
C LEU A 170 -7.39 8.05 -11.08
N GLU A 171 -6.47 8.78 -10.46
CA GLU A 171 -6.71 10.00 -9.71
C GLU A 171 -5.94 11.18 -10.33
N THR A 172 -6.47 12.38 -10.10
CA THR A 172 -5.70 13.63 -10.24
C THR A 172 -4.85 13.87 -9.00
N VAL A 173 -3.77 14.66 -9.13
CA VAL A 173 -2.93 15.01 -7.97
C VAL A 173 -3.74 15.80 -6.92
N GLU A 174 -4.71 16.59 -7.37
CA GLU A 174 -5.61 17.35 -6.52
C GLU A 174 -6.57 16.45 -5.73
N GLU A 175 -7.10 15.39 -6.34
CA GLU A 175 -7.92 14.38 -5.65
C GLU A 175 -7.10 13.63 -4.60
N GLN A 176 -5.94 13.12 -4.99
CA GLN A 176 -5.01 12.43 -4.07
C GLN A 176 -4.64 13.34 -2.88
N GLY A 177 -4.29 14.60 -3.17
CA GLY A 177 -3.94 15.58 -2.15
C GLY A 177 -5.10 15.84 -1.19
N ARG A 178 -6.32 16.02 -1.69
CA ARG A 178 -7.51 16.20 -0.86
C ARG A 178 -7.81 15.00 0.01
N ILE A 179 -7.71 13.78 -0.52
CA ILE A 179 -8.00 12.55 0.24
C ILE A 179 -6.93 12.33 1.31
N MET A 180 -5.66 12.46 0.94
CA MET A 180 -4.53 12.16 1.82
C MET A 180 -4.35 13.17 2.96
N PHE A 181 -4.54 14.46 2.67
CA PHE A 181 -4.38 15.55 3.64
C PHE A 181 -5.72 16.05 4.19
N ASN A 182 -6.79 15.28 4.04
CA ASN A 182 -8.08 15.62 4.60
C ASN A 182 -8.05 15.65 6.14
N GLY A 183 -8.84 16.54 6.73
CA GLY A 183 -9.04 16.65 8.17
C GLY A 183 -8.41 17.90 8.79
N THR A 184 -8.81 18.17 10.03
CA THR A 184 -8.30 19.33 10.78
C THR A 184 -6.83 19.15 11.15
N VAL A 185 -6.11 20.27 11.29
CA VAL A 185 -4.70 20.25 11.72
C VAL A 185 -4.55 19.54 13.06
N GLU A 186 -5.51 19.70 13.98
CA GLU A 186 -5.57 19.01 15.26
C GLU A 186 -5.64 17.49 15.09
N ARG A 187 -6.48 16.99 14.17
CA ARG A 187 -6.58 15.56 13.90
C ARG A 187 -5.32 15.00 13.27
N GLN A 188 -4.68 15.77 12.38
CA GLN A 188 -3.39 15.39 11.80
C GLN A 188 -2.30 15.34 12.88
N LYS A 189 -2.28 16.32 13.79
CA LYS A 189 -1.39 16.37 14.96
C LYS A 189 -1.57 15.15 15.86
N GLU A 190 -2.80 14.80 16.22
CA GLU A 190 -3.09 13.61 17.03
C GLU A 190 -2.51 12.34 16.40
N ARG A 191 -2.72 12.16 15.09
CA ARG A 191 -2.20 11.01 14.35
C ARG A 191 -0.67 10.98 14.33
N LEU A 192 -0.03 12.12 14.08
CA LEU A 192 1.43 12.22 14.11
C LEU A 192 1.97 11.80 15.49
N LEU A 193 1.42 12.36 16.57
CA LEU A 193 1.85 12.06 17.93
C LEU A 193 1.60 10.61 18.31
N ASP A 194 0.46 10.03 17.93
CA ASP A 194 0.19 8.61 18.16
C ASP A 194 1.20 7.71 17.44
N ASN A 195 1.52 8.01 16.18
CA ASN A 195 2.51 7.25 15.40
C ASN A 195 3.91 7.34 16.00
N VAL A 196 4.32 8.52 16.50
CA VAL A 196 5.61 8.70 17.16
C VAL A 196 5.66 7.95 18.49
N LYS A 197 4.62 8.06 19.33
CA LYS A 197 4.55 7.37 20.63
C LYS A 197 4.51 5.85 20.49
N ASN A 198 3.85 5.35 19.44
CA ASN A 198 3.66 3.93 19.19
C ASN A 198 4.57 3.40 18.06
N SER A 199 5.69 4.05 17.79
CA SER A 199 6.50 3.80 16.59
C SER A 199 6.92 2.34 16.41
N GLU A 200 7.35 1.67 17.48
CA GLU A 200 7.76 0.25 17.43
C GLU A 200 6.58 -0.67 17.11
N LYS A 201 5.42 -0.40 17.72
CA LYS A 201 4.20 -1.15 17.44
C LYS A 201 3.76 -0.96 15.99
N THR A 202 3.80 0.27 15.49
CA THR A 202 3.47 0.60 14.10
C THR A 202 4.43 -0.10 13.12
N LYS A 203 5.74 -0.06 13.39
CA LYS A 203 6.76 -0.73 12.58
C LYS A 203 6.57 -2.25 12.53
N ASN A 204 6.32 -2.87 13.68
CA ASN A 204 6.07 -4.32 13.76
C ASN A 204 4.81 -4.72 13.00
N LYS A 205 3.74 -3.92 13.14
CA LYS A 205 2.49 -4.15 12.41
C LYS A 205 2.69 -4.04 10.89
N ALA A 206 3.39 -3.01 10.42
CA ALA A 206 3.72 -2.83 9.00
C ALA A 206 4.57 -4.00 8.46
N THR A 207 5.61 -4.40 9.19
CA THR A 207 6.46 -5.55 8.84
C THR A 207 5.65 -6.84 8.72
N ASN A 208 4.73 -7.07 9.67
CA ASN A 208 3.85 -8.24 9.63
C ASN A 208 2.92 -8.22 8.42
N TYR A 209 2.32 -7.08 8.09
CA TYR A 209 1.49 -6.97 6.88
C TYR A 209 2.30 -7.26 5.61
N ILE A 210 3.50 -6.69 5.51
CA ILE A 210 4.36 -6.95 4.35
C ILE A 210 4.71 -8.43 4.27
N ASN A 211 5.09 -9.07 5.37
CA ASN A 211 5.41 -10.50 5.37
C ASN A 211 4.19 -11.38 4.99
N ILE A 212 2.99 -11.02 5.45
CA ILE A 212 1.77 -11.76 5.10
C ILE A 212 1.43 -11.62 3.62
N THR A 213 1.63 -10.42 3.06
CA THR A 213 1.24 -10.06 1.69
C THR A 213 2.28 -10.48 0.66
N PHE A 214 3.57 -10.30 0.96
CA PHE A 214 4.66 -10.41 0.00
C PHE A 214 5.53 -11.68 0.17
N ASN A 215 5.43 -12.42 1.28
CA ASN A 215 6.23 -13.66 1.50
C ASN A 215 5.41 -14.96 1.44
N LYS A 216 4.14 -14.93 1.00
CA LYS A 216 3.25 -16.11 0.95
C LYS A 216 2.75 -16.50 -0.45
N THR A 217 3.28 -15.90 -1.51
CA THR A 217 2.96 -16.23 -2.91
C THR A 217 3.96 -17.20 -3.52
#